data_AF-A0A8H3YJ96-F1
#
_entry.id   AF-A0A8H3YJ96-F1
#
_cell.length_a   1.000
_cell.length_b   1.000
_cell.length_c   1.000
_cell.angle_alpha   90.00
_cell.angle_beta   90.00
_cell.angle_gamma   90.00
#
_symmetry.space_group_name_H-M   'P 1'
#
loop_
_entity.id
_entity.type
_entity.pdbx_description
1 polymer ?
#
loop_
_entity_poly.entity_id
_entity_poly.type
_entity_poly.pdbx_seq_one_letter_code
_entity_poly.pdbx_strand_id
1 'polypeptide(L)'
;MTSVRHPQAAHSRSQARLSFSERSRSRSSTKERSRSVTSRLSRSHSRAPLRGSISSSPSSVKRDWKVSRDVRTRLPPILRRFSGYRDPQLQPPFPPISFPPFSWLRHVSLKHETWLLSFIGSLVSIGLIEIVMSASFPNHDTVLIVASFGASAVLLFSTIESPLAQPRHLLGGQILSAILGVGLNRLFRMADNYRLGDTIGHNELGHVVWINGALAMSLSLLLMQVTGTVHPPGGATALIAAVQPAAVNMSWRLVYAVVISSFLMLVWALFINNVGRRRYPAYWFSGEVALVRDREKGAFVKESLDAAEMEAEEGRSRAMELGLLVEELDERAVESENEEGNRDDRAQADGGLIRGRKSNK
;
A
#
# COMPACT_ATOMS: atom_id res chain seq x y z
N MET A 1 54.55 55.38 1.12
CA MET A 1 54.92 55.92 -0.21
C MET A 1 55.09 54.71 -1.10
N THR A 2 54.32 54.37 -2.13
CA THR A 2 53.36 55.03 -3.05
C THR A 2 52.65 53.85 -3.75
N SER A 3 51.36 53.55 -3.58
CA SER A 3 50.17 54.11 -4.26
C SER A 3 50.31 54.30 -5.77
N VAL A 4 49.57 53.53 -6.59
CA VAL A 4 48.71 53.91 -7.75
C VAL A 4 47.88 52.65 -8.10
N ARG A 5 46.57 52.47 -7.78
CA ARG A 5 45.29 53.01 -8.30
C ARG A 5 44.94 52.74 -9.80
N HIS A 6 43.80 52.07 -9.96
CA HIS A 6 42.91 51.82 -11.14
C HIS A 6 42.61 53.04 -12.05
N PRO A 7 42.04 52.84 -13.27
CA PRO A 7 40.55 52.82 -13.52
C PRO A 7 40.09 51.68 -14.47
N GLN A 8 38.87 51.10 -14.36
CA GLN A 8 37.56 51.50 -14.98
C GLN A 8 37.59 51.58 -16.53
N ALA A 9 36.59 51.29 -17.37
CA ALA A 9 35.15 50.98 -17.29
C ALA A 9 34.69 50.65 -18.75
N ALA A 10 33.72 49.74 -18.95
CA ALA A 10 32.36 50.02 -19.46
C ALA A 10 32.12 50.00 -21.00
N HIS A 11 30.84 49.71 -21.32
CA HIS A 11 30.10 49.87 -22.58
C HIS A 11 30.12 48.68 -23.57
N SER A 12 29.02 48.24 -24.19
CA SER A 12 27.63 48.75 -24.23
C SER A 12 26.66 47.66 -24.73
N ARG A 13 25.41 47.82 -24.30
CA ARG A 13 24.16 47.28 -24.86
C ARG A 13 24.01 47.61 -26.36
N SER A 14 23.22 46.80 -27.09
CA SER A 14 22.08 47.21 -27.96
C SER A 14 21.84 46.17 -29.08
N GLN A 15 20.79 45.35 -28.98
CA GLN A 15 19.52 45.38 -29.75
C GLN A 15 19.57 45.00 -31.24
N ALA A 16 18.72 44.03 -31.61
CA ALA A 16 17.70 44.09 -32.67
C ALA A 16 17.00 42.71 -32.74
N ARG A 17 15.76 42.50 -32.29
CA ARG A 17 14.47 42.82 -32.95
C ARG A 17 14.47 42.53 -34.45
N LEU A 18 13.81 41.45 -34.86
CA LEU A 18 12.91 41.47 -36.02
C LEU A 18 11.66 40.64 -35.71
N SER A 19 10.58 41.38 -35.49
CA SER A 19 9.18 40.97 -35.61
C SER A 19 8.79 40.87 -37.08
N PHE A 20 8.04 39.83 -37.45
CA PHE A 20 7.16 39.80 -38.62
C PHE A 20 5.85 39.17 -38.12
N SER A 21 4.75 39.91 -37.97
CA SER A 21 3.75 40.22 -39.01
C SER A 21 3.24 38.92 -39.67
N GLU A 22 1.98 38.53 -39.72
CA GLU A 22 0.74 39.31 -39.72
C GLU A 22 -0.47 38.35 -39.76
N ARG A 23 -1.62 38.86 -39.30
CA ARG A 23 -2.98 38.66 -39.85
C ARG A 23 -3.59 37.25 -40.09
N SER A 24 -4.55 36.96 -39.20
CA SER A 24 -6.02 36.98 -39.46
C SER A 24 -6.73 35.91 -40.31
N ARG A 25 -7.93 35.57 -39.81
CA ARG A 25 -9.17 35.13 -40.50
C ARG A 25 -9.21 33.65 -40.93
N SER A 26 -9.95 32.80 -40.21
CA SER A 26 -11.41 32.55 -40.23
C SER A 26 -11.88 31.64 -41.36
N ARG A 27 -12.53 30.52 -40.96
CA ARG A 27 -13.78 29.91 -41.49
C ARG A 27 -13.99 29.98 -43.02
N SER A 28 -14.34 28.93 -43.78
CA SER A 28 -15.30 27.82 -43.57
C SER A 28 -15.60 27.21 -44.97
N SER A 29 -16.46 26.17 -45.01
CA SER A 29 -17.22 25.64 -46.16
C SER A 29 -16.55 24.41 -46.78
N THR A 30 -17.12 23.21 -46.63
CA THR A 30 -18.29 22.68 -47.36
C THR A 30 -18.64 21.32 -46.70
N LYS A 31 -19.84 20.72 -46.64
CA LYS A 31 -21.10 20.84 -47.38
C LYS A 31 -22.20 20.04 -46.62
N GLU A 32 -23.44 20.53 -46.73
CA GLU A 32 -24.79 19.91 -46.62
C GLU A 32 -24.96 18.48 -46.04
N ARG A 33 -25.81 18.19 -45.04
CA ARG A 33 -27.26 18.42 -44.77
C ARG A 33 -28.21 17.45 -45.50
N SER A 34 -28.83 16.53 -44.74
CA SER A 34 -30.27 16.13 -44.73
C SER A 34 -30.43 14.98 -43.71
N ARG A 35 -31.16 15.11 -42.57
CA ARG A 35 -32.65 15.07 -42.39
C ARG A 35 -33.26 13.83 -43.08
N SER A 36 -34.09 12.97 -42.50
CA SER A 36 -34.92 13.03 -41.28
C SER A 36 -35.80 11.76 -41.19
N VAL A 37 -36.25 11.40 -39.97
CA VAL A 37 -37.64 11.00 -39.62
C VAL A 37 -38.14 9.54 -39.88
N THR A 38 -38.35 8.85 -38.75
CA THR A 38 -39.46 7.97 -38.30
C THR A 38 -40.10 6.89 -39.21
N SER A 39 -40.24 5.66 -38.71
CA SER A 39 -41.48 5.13 -38.07
C SER A 39 -41.72 3.61 -38.23
N ARG A 40 -42.20 3.01 -37.13
CA ARG A 40 -43.17 1.90 -36.96
C ARG A 40 -42.87 0.46 -37.40
N LEU A 41 -42.87 -0.40 -36.36
CA LEU A 41 -43.61 -1.65 -36.13
C LEU A 41 -43.66 -2.74 -37.22
N SER A 42 -43.26 -3.97 -36.85
CA SER A 42 -44.21 -5.07 -36.55
C SER A 42 -43.57 -6.48 -36.59
N ARG A 43 -43.76 -7.23 -35.48
CA ARG A 43 -43.88 -8.71 -35.35
C ARG A 43 -42.63 -9.57 -35.64
N SER A 44 -42.38 -10.71 -35.01
CA SER A 44 -42.84 -11.45 -33.81
C SER A 44 -42.15 -12.83 -33.91
N HIS A 45 -41.59 -13.39 -32.84
CA HIS A 45 -41.42 -14.85 -32.54
C HIS A 45 -40.50 -14.91 -31.28
N SER A 46 -41.03 -14.98 -30.06
CA SER A 46 -41.50 -16.17 -29.34
C SER A 46 -40.48 -17.31 -29.27
N ARG A 47 -39.76 -17.40 -28.14
CA ARG A 47 -39.61 -18.62 -27.31
C ARG A 47 -38.70 -18.37 -26.09
N ALA A 48 -39.26 -18.56 -24.91
CA ALA A 48 -38.57 -18.96 -23.68
C ALA A 48 -39.07 -20.38 -23.31
N PRO A 49 -38.60 -21.03 -22.24
CA PRO A 49 -37.23 -21.29 -21.79
C PRO A 49 -36.96 -22.82 -21.72
N LEU A 50 -35.70 -23.27 -21.65
CA LEU A 50 -35.41 -24.62 -21.18
C LEU A 50 -34.34 -24.59 -20.09
N ARG A 51 -34.80 -25.03 -18.92
CA ARG A 51 -34.06 -25.33 -17.70
C ARG A 51 -33.23 -26.59 -17.95
N GLY A 52 -31.94 -26.53 -17.68
CA GLY A 52 -31.02 -27.66 -17.82
C GLY A 52 -29.72 -27.36 -17.11
N SER A 53 -29.73 -27.55 -15.79
CA SER A 53 -28.57 -27.51 -14.92
C SER A 53 -27.47 -28.47 -15.39
N ILE A 54 -26.22 -28.04 -15.12
CA ILE A 54 -24.97 -28.79 -14.87
C ILE A 54 -23.86 -28.21 -15.76
N SER A 55 -23.26 -27.11 -15.32
CA SER A 55 -21.84 -26.91 -15.55
C SER A 55 -21.18 -26.85 -14.17
N SER A 56 -20.42 -27.91 -13.90
CA SER A 56 -19.53 -28.03 -12.77
C SER A 56 -18.63 -26.80 -12.72
N SER A 57 -18.80 -25.97 -11.69
CA SER A 57 -17.77 -25.02 -11.30
C SER A 57 -16.47 -25.81 -11.07
N PRO A 58 -15.33 -25.42 -11.65
CA PRO A 58 -14.07 -25.90 -11.14
C PRO A 58 -13.98 -25.30 -9.75
N SER A 59 -14.24 -26.11 -8.73
CA SER A 59 -13.91 -25.81 -7.35
C SER A 59 -12.41 -25.53 -7.34
N SER A 60 -12.03 -24.26 -7.47
CA SER A 60 -10.71 -23.82 -7.08
C SER A 60 -10.68 -24.13 -5.59
N VAL A 61 -10.08 -25.25 -5.25
CA VAL A 61 -9.73 -25.61 -3.88
C VAL A 61 -8.76 -24.51 -3.46
N LYS A 62 -9.31 -23.39 -2.98
CA LYS A 62 -8.61 -22.49 -2.09
C LYS A 62 -8.24 -23.40 -0.94
N ARG A 63 -6.99 -23.85 -0.93
CA ARG A 63 -6.37 -24.39 0.28
C ARG A 63 -6.37 -23.22 1.26
N ASP A 64 -7.50 -23.04 1.93
CA ASP A 64 -7.61 -22.30 3.16
C ASP A 64 -6.74 -23.06 4.14
N TRP A 65 -5.45 -22.75 4.10
CA TRP A 65 -4.59 -23.03 5.22
C TRP A 65 -5.11 -22.14 6.35
N LYS A 66 -6.16 -22.60 7.04
CA LYS A 66 -6.53 -22.10 8.36
C LYS A 66 -5.32 -22.35 9.24
N VAL A 67 -4.39 -21.39 9.24
CA VAL A 67 -3.30 -21.35 10.21
C VAL A 67 -4.00 -21.35 11.56
N SER A 68 -3.91 -22.51 12.20
CA SER A 68 -4.26 -22.74 13.59
C SER A 68 -3.74 -21.57 14.43
N ARG A 69 -4.67 -20.83 15.05
CA ARG A 69 -4.47 -19.83 16.11
C ARG A 69 -3.12 -19.10 16.05
N ASP A 70 -3.12 -17.87 15.53
CA ASP A 70 -1.96 -16.97 15.47
C ASP A 70 -1.12 -17.08 16.77
N VAL A 71 0.13 -17.56 16.66
CA VAL A 71 1.01 -17.88 17.80
C VAL A 71 1.20 -16.67 18.71
N ARG A 72 1.04 -15.46 18.16
CA ARG A 72 1.05 -14.18 18.87
C ARG A 72 -0.02 -14.08 19.96
N THR A 73 -1.12 -14.84 19.85
CA THR A 73 -2.17 -14.91 20.88
C THR A 73 -1.73 -15.59 22.18
N ARG A 74 -0.58 -16.28 22.20
CA ARG A 74 -0.04 -16.93 23.40
C ARG A 74 0.96 -16.06 24.17
N LEU A 75 1.43 -14.95 23.59
CA LEU A 75 2.41 -14.07 24.25
C LEU A 75 1.79 -13.34 25.45
N PRO A 76 2.59 -12.89 26.44
CA PRO A 76 2.14 -11.95 27.47
C PRO A 76 1.53 -10.67 26.85
N PRO A 77 0.54 -10.02 27.48
CA PRO A 77 -0.18 -8.87 26.92
C PRO A 77 0.74 -7.74 26.45
N ILE A 78 1.83 -7.51 27.17
CA ILE A 78 2.85 -6.49 26.86
C ILE A 78 3.55 -6.84 25.54
N LEU A 79 4.05 -8.09 25.41
CA LEU A 79 4.78 -8.54 24.23
C LEU A 79 3.89 -8.68 23.00
N ARG A 80 2.58 -8.96 23.17
CA ARG A 80 1.61 -8.97 22.06
C ARG A 80 1.63 -7.64 21.32
N ARG A 81 1.57 -6.53 22.07
CA ARG A 81 1.51 -5.18 21.52
C ARG A 81 2.78 -4.83 20.74
N PHE A 82 3.95 -5.17 21.27
CA PHE A 82 5.24 -4.92 20.60
C PHE A 82 5.53 -5.85 19.41
N SER A 83 4.88 -7.01 19.34
CA SER A 83 4.94 -7.92 18.18
C SER A 83 4.05 -7.49 17.01
N GLY A 84 3.33 -6.37 17.15
CA GLY A 84 2.37 -5.87 16.16
C GLY A 84 1.00 -6.56 16.20
N TYR A 85 0.73 -7.42 17.18
CA TYR A 85 -0.61 -7.99 17.37
C TYR A 85 -1.54 -6.95 18.00
N ARG A 86 -2.69 -6.74 17.35
CA ARG A 86 -3.78 -5.89 17.84
C ARG A 86 -5.08 -6.66 17.69
N ASP A 87 -6.00 -6.43 18.62
CA ASP A 87 -7.31 -7.07 18.58
C ASP A 87 -8.00 -6.76 17.23
N PRO A 88 -8.47 -7.78 16.49
CA PRO A 88 -9.18 -7.59 15.22
C PRO A 88 -10.39 -6.65 15.30
N GLN A 89 -10.97 -6.47 16.50
CA GLN A 89 -12.12 -5.60 16.71
C GLN A 89 -11.77 -4.11 16.82
N LEU A 90 -10.49 -3.77 17.05
CA LEU A 90 -10.03 -2.38 17.19
C LEU A 90 -9.68 -1.77 15.83
N GLN A 91 -10.33 -0.66 15.47
CA GLN A 91 -9.96 0.14 14.30
C GLN A 91 -8.89 1.19 14.66
N PRO A 92 -7.95 1.53 13.76
CA PRO A 92 -7.00 2.62 13.96
C PRO A 92 -7.73 3.98 14.04
N PRO A 93 -7.27 4.94 14.88
CA PRO A 93 -6.06 4.93 15.70
C PRO A 93 -6.23 4.14 17.02
N PHE A 94 -5.20 3.37 17.37
CA PHE A 94 -5.26 2.47 18.52
C PHE A 94 -4.97 3.21 19.83
N PRO A 95 -5.50 2.74 20.99
CA PRO A 95 -5.24 3.39 22.26
C PRO A 95 -3.72 3.33 22.63
N PRO A 96 -3.13 4.45 23.09
CA PRO A 96 -1.72 4.49 23.53
C PRO A 96 -1.53 3.69 24.83
N ILE A 97 -0.28 3.37 25.17
CA ILE A 97 0.04 2.68 26.44
C ILE A 97 -0.45 3.53 27.62
N SER A 98 -1.23 2.92 28.51
CA SER A 98 -1.76 3.58 29.71
C SER A 98 -0.76 3.62 30.87
N PHE A 99 0.34 2.87 30.79
CA PHE A 99 1.39 2.81 31.81
C PHE A 99 2.40 3.98 31.71
N PRO A 100 2.78 4.62 32.84
CA PRO A 100 3.81 5.68 32.87
C PRO A 100 5.19 5.13 32.43
N PRO A 101 6.02 5.89 31.68
CA PRO A 101 5.98 7.33 31.44
C PRO A 101 5.18 7.77 30.21
N PHE A 102 4.54 6.87 29.47
CA PHE A 102 3.91 7.18 28.17
C PHE A 102 2.43 7.58 28.24
N SER A 103 1.85 7.64 29.44
CA SER A 103 0.44 7.99 29.66
C SER A 103 0.06 9.38 29.14
N TRP A 104 1.01 10.31 29.07
CA TRP A 104 0.84 11.66 28.52
C TRP A 104 0.57 11.70 27.00
N LEU A 105 0.96 10.68 26.22
CA LEU A 105 0.73 10.63 24.77
C LEU A 105 -0.75 10.71 24.39
N ARG A 106 -1.67 10.36 25.30
CA ARG A 106 -3.12 10.48 25.08
C ARG A 106 -3.57 11.93 24.88
N HIS A 107 -2.88 12.90 25.46
CA HIS A 107 -3.22 14.32 25.38
C HIS A 107 -2.56 15.02 24.20
N VAL A 108 -1.57 14.38 23.57
CA VAL A 108 -0.85 14.92 22.42
C VAL A 108 -1.67 14.64 21.15
N SER A 109 -1.71 15.60 20.23
CA SER A 109 -2.32 15.39 18.91
C SER A 109 -1.53 14.36 18.10
N LEU A 110 -2.23 13.53 17.33
CA LEU A 110 -1.65 12.45 16.51
C LEU A 110 -0.46 12.93 15.66
N LYS A 111 -0.55 14.11 15.05
CA LYS A 111 0.52 14.66 14.19
C LYS A 111 1.81 14.90 14.97
N HIS A 112 1.73 15.53 16.14
CA HIS A 112 2.89 15.81 16.97
C HIS A 112 3.46 14.54 17.60
N GLU A 113 2.59 13.61 18.02
CA GLU A 113 2.98 12.28 18.48
C GLU A 113 3.79 11.57 17.38
N THR A 114 3.32 11.60 16.14
CA THR A 114 4.01 10.98 15.01
C THR A 114 5.39 11.59 14.76
N TRP A 115 5.52 12.91 14.74
CA TRP A 115 6.80 13.57 14.50
C TRP A 115 7.80 13.33 15.63
N LEU A 116 7.34 13.41 16.88
CA LEU A 116 8.18 13.19 18.05
C LEU A 116 8.70 11.75 18.10
N LEU A 117 7.81 10.75 17.91
CA LEU A 117 8.21 9.34 17.90
C LEU A 117 9.12 9.02 16.71
N SER A 118 8.91 9.63 15.55
CA SER A 118 9.79 9.46 14.39
C SER A 118 11.19 10.05 14.65
N PHE A 119 11.27 11.22 15.28
CA PHE A 119 12.53 11.86 15.65
C PHE A 119 13.30 11.06 16.70
N ILE A 120 12.63 10.67 17.80
CA ILE A 120 13.26 9.84 18.85
C ILE A 120 13.64 8.47 18.28
N GLY A 121 12.78 7.89 17.44
CA GLY A 121 13.01 6.62 16.77
C GLY A 121 14.30 6.62 15.95
N SER A 122 14.44 7.58 15.03
CA SER A 122 15.62 7.68 14.17
C SER A 122 16.88 8.08 14.95
N LEU A 123 16.79 9.05 15.87
CA LEU A 123 17.92 9.52 16.67
C LEU A 123 18.55 8.38 17.49
N VAL A 124 17.71 7.68 18.26
CA VAL A 124 18.20 6.59 19.13
C VAL A 124 18.65 5.40 18.29
N SER A 125 17.95 5.06 17.20
CA SER A 125 18.35 3.94 16.35
C SER A 125 19.71 4.16 15.69
N ILE A 126 19.93 5.34 15.10
CA ILE A 126 21.19 5.65 14.42
C ILE A 126 22.30 5.81 15.44
N GLY A 127 22.05 6.53 16.55
CA GLY A 127 23.03 6.66 17.63
C GLY A 127 23.45 5.32 18.23
N LEU A 128 22.51 4.39 18.42
CA LEU A 128 22.83 3.04 18.92
C LEU A 128 23.70 2.26 17.93
N ILE A 129 23.40 2.35 16.63
CA ILE A 129 24.24 1.74 15.59
C ILE A 129 25.64 2.36 15.61
N GLU A 130 25.76 3.68 15.65
CA GLU A 130 27.06 4.36 15.69
C GLU A 130 27.89 4.00 16.92
N ILE A 131 27.29 3.94 18.11
CA ILE A 131 27.96 3.54 19.35
C ILE A 131 28.45 2.09 19.25
N VAL A 132 27.60 1.17 18.80
CA VAL A 132 27.97 -0.25 18.69
C VAL A 132 29.04 -0.45 17.62
N MET A 133 28.94 0.25 16.49
CA MET A 133 29.91 0.16 15.40
C MET A 133 31.27 0.77 15.79
N SER A 134 31.29 1.93 16.43
CA SER A 134 32.54 2.56 16.90
C SER A 134 33.24 1.73 17.97
N ALA A 135 32.49 1.10 18.89
CA ALA A 135 33.05 0.21 19.89
C ALA A 135 33.59 -1.10 19.30
N SER A 136 32.90 -1.67 18.30
CA SER A 136 33.24 -2.98 17.72
C SER A 136 34.28 -2.91 16.59
N PHE A 137 34.41 -1.75 15.93
CA PHE A 137 35.28 -1.55 14.77
C PHE A 137 36.07 -0.22 14.84
N PRO A 138 36.89 0.01 15.88
CA PRO A 138 37.54 1.31 16.13
C PRO A 138 38.53 1.77 15.04
N ASN A 139 39.06 0.85 14.23
CA ASN A 139 40.05 1.14 13.18
C ASN A 139 39.46 1.27 11.76
N HIS A 140 38.13 1.34 11.62
CA HIS A 140 37.49 1.42 10.31
C HIS A 140 36.52 2.61 10.28
N ASP A 141 36.49 3.35 9.17
CA ASP A 141 35.51 4.42 8.96
C ASP A 141 34.09 3.82 8.81
N THR A 142 33.44 3.59 9.95
CA THR A 142 32.08 3.03 10.06
C THR A 142 30.99 3.98 9.57
N VAL A 143 31.34 5.25 9.32
CA VAL A 143 30.44 6.34 8.90
C VAL A 143 29.65 5.99 7.64
N LEU A 144 30.20 5.19 6.73
CA LEU A 144 29.56 4.94 5.44
C LEU A 144 28.40 3.94 5.49
N ILE A 145 28.44 2.94 6.39
CA ILE A 145 27.32 2.00 6.56
C ILE A 145 26.10 2.73 7.11
N VAL A 146 26.32 3.73 7.97
CA VAL A 146 25.29 4.57 8.57
C VAL A 146 24.44 5.27 7.51
N ALA A 147 25.02 5.60 6.34
CA ALA A 147 24.26 6.24 5.26
C ALA A 147 23.09 5.38 4.75
N SER A 148 23.29 4.07 4.58
CA SER A 148 22.21 3.14 4.22
C SER A 148 21.19 2.97 5.37
N PHE A 149 21.67 2.89 6.61
CA PHE A 149 20.78 2.81 7.77
C PHE A 149 19.97 4.10 7.99
N GLY A 150 20.47 5.26 7.58
CA GLY A 150 19.70 6.51 7.56
C GLY A 150 18.45 6.41 6.69
N ALA A 151 18.57 5.86 5.47
CA ALA A 151 17.41 5.59 4.62
C ALA A 151 16.48 4.52 5.21
N SER A 152 17.04 3.51 5.89
CA SER A 152 16.23 2.52 6.63
C SER A 152 15.44 3.17 7.77
N ALA A 153 16.03 4.12 8.50
CA ALA A 153 15.37 4.86 9.57
C ALA A 153 14.17 5.68 9.04
N VAL A 154 14.29 6.28 7.86
CA VAL A 154 13.15 6.97 7.22
C VAL A 154 11.99 5.99 7.00
N LEU A 155 12.25 4.81 6.44
CA LEU A 155 11.20 3.80 6.23
C LEU A 155 10.60 3.30 7.55
N LEU A 156 11.45 2.98 8.52
CA LEU A 156 11.02 2.33 9.76
C LEU A 156 10.38 3.27 10.76
N PHE A 157 10.63 4.58 10.71
CA PHE A 157 10.10 5.52 11.71
C PHE A 157 9.17 6.56 11.10
N SER A 158 9.29 6.90 9.81
CA SER A 158 8.39 7.84 9.14
C SER A 158 7.24 7.13 8.43
N THR A 159 7.54 6.10 7.63
CA THR A 159 6.57 5.41 6.77
C THR A 159 6.32 3.95 7.20
N ILE A 160 5.96 3.77 8.47
CA ILE A 160 5.79 2.44 9.11
C ILE A 160 4.77 1.51 8.44
N GLU A 161 3.78 2.10 7.78
CA GLU A 161 2.72 1.37 7.06
C GLU A 161 3.17 0.92 5.67
N SER A 162 4.33 1.41 5.21
CA SER A 162 4.93 0.97 3.96
C SER A 162 5.16 -0.54 3.99
N PRO A 163 4.80 -1.26 2.92
CA PRO A 163 5.13 -2.68 2.82
C PRO A 163 6.65 -2.91 2.87
N LEU A 164 7.45 -1.95 2.38
CA LEU A 164 8.92 -2.02 2.38
C LEU A 164 9.54 -1.84 3.77
N ALA A 165 8.81 -1.25 4.73
CA ALA A 165 9.32 -1.03 6.08
C ALA A 165 9.21 -2.28 6.98
N GLN A 166 8.57 -3.34 6.50
CA GLN A 166 8.27 -4.52 7.33
C GLN A 166 9.53 -5.36 7.65
N PRO A 167 9.54 -6.12 8.75
CA PRO A 167 10.75 -6.78 9.28
C PRO A 167 11.46 -7.70 8.30
N ARG A 168 10.70 -8.46 7.49
CA ARG A 168 11.27 -9.35 6.45
C ARG A 168 12.06 -8.57 5.41
N HIS A 169 11.60 -7.39 5.00
CA HIS A 169 12.27 -6.56 4.01
C HIS A 169 13.55 -5.97 4.61
N LEU A 170 13.47 -5.38 5.80
CA LEU A 170 14.65 -4.83 6.48
C LEU A 170 15.76 -5.87 6.65
N LEU A 171 15.45 -7.03 7.25
CA LEU A 171 16.45 -8.05 7.54
C LEU A 171 16.90 -8.74 6.26
N GLY A 172 15.97 -9.26 5.46
CA GLY A 172 16.27 -10.00 4.24
C GLY A 172 17.04 -9.15 3.22
N GLY A 173 16.55 -7.94 2.96
CA GLY A 173 17.19 -7.03 2.02
C GLY A 173 18.59 -6.62 2.47
N GLN A 174 18.77 -6.15 3.71
CA GLN A 174 20.09 -5.74 4.20
C GLN A 174 21.12 -6.88 4.21
N ILE A 175 20.72 -8.08 4.66
CA ILE A 175 21.62 -9.23 4.76
C ILE A 175 22.02 -9.74 3.36
N LEU A 176 21.05 -9.92 2.45
CA LEU A 176 21.33 -10.36 1.09
C LEU A 176 22.23 -9.36 0.35
N SER A 177 21.96 -8.06 0.52
CA SER A 177 22.79 -6.99 -0.05
C SER A 177 24.22 -6.98 0.47
N ALA A 178 24.42 -7.15 1.78
CA ALA A 178 25.75 -7.22 2.36
C ALA A 178 26.54 -8.44 1.86
N ILE A 179 25.91 -9.61 1.81
CA ILE A 179 26.54 -10.84 1.30
C ILE A 179 26.95 -10.67 -0.16
N LEU A 180 26.05 -10.18 -1.01
CA LEU A 180 26.34 -9.99 -2.44
C LEU A 180 27.41 -8.93 -2.69
N GLY A 181 27.34 -7.78 -2.01
CA GLY A 181 28.33 -6.72 -2.18
C GLY A 181 29.74 -7.15 -1.76
N VAL A 182 29.87 -7.84 -0.61
CA VAL A 182 31.16 -8.41 -0.16
C VAL A 182 31.61 -9.53 -1.09
N GLY A 183 30.70 -10.41 -1.52
CA GLY A 183 31.00 -11.54 -2.39
C GLY A 183 31.52 -11.10 -3.76
N LEU A 184 30.84 -10.16 -4.41
CA LEU A 184 31.29 -9.59 -5.70
C LEU A 184 32.62 -8.88 -5.55
N ASN A 185 32.79 -8.04 -4.54
CA ASN A 185 34.07 -7.40 -4.29
C ASN A 185 35.21 -8.42 -4.09
N ARG A 186 34.96 -9.53 -3.38
CA ARG A 186 35.96 -10.60 -3.23
C ARG A 186 36.27 -11.29 -4.55
N LEU A 187 35.25 -11.52 -5.39
CA LEU A 187 35.42 -12.11 -6.71
C LEU A 187 36.26 -11.20 -7.63
N PHE A 188 35.95 -9.90 -7.67
CA PHE A 188 36.72 -8.93 -8.46
C PHE A 188 38.18 -8.84 -7.99
N ARG A 189 38.43 -8.93 -6.67
CA ARG A 189 39.79 -8.97 -6.11
C ARG A 189 40.62 -10.22 -6.44
N MET A 190 39.99 -11.29 -6.95
CA MET A 190 40.73 -12.46 -7.44
C MET A 190 41.33 -12.22 -8.83
N ALA A 191 40.85 -11.22 -9.57
CA ALA A 191 41.48 -10.82 -10.82
C ALA A 191 42.75 -9.99 -10.50
N ASP A 192 43.90 -10.38 -11.07
CA ASP A 192 45.22 -9.78 -10.81
C ASP A 192 45.28 -8.25 -11.02
N ASN A 193 44.32 -7.70 -11.78
CA ASN A 193 44.27 -6.31 -12.20
C ASN A 193 43.34 -5.42 -11.35
N TYR A 194 42.65 -5.96 -10.33
CA TYR A 194 41.70 -5.18 -9.53
C TYR A 194 42.36 -4.62 -8.26
N ARG A 195 42.59 -3.30 -8.22
CA ARG A 195 43.03 -2.57 -7.04
C ARG A 195 42.07 -1.42 -6.71
N LEU A 196 41.50 -1.46 -5.51
CA LEU A 196 40.58 -0.44 -5.00
C LEU A 196 41.30 0.88 -4.58
N GLY A 197 42.62 0.94 -4.71
CA GLY A 197 43.47 1.94 -4.06
C GLY A 197 43.59 3.31 -4.74
N ASP A 198 43.31 3.43 -6.04
CA ASP A 198 43.48 4.71 -6.76
C ASP A 198 42.16 5.17 -7.37
N THR A 199 41.34 5.84 -6.56
CA THR A 199 40.16 6.58 -7.06
C THR A 199 40.52 8.03 -7.40
N ILE A 200 41.77 8.46 -7.14
CA ILE A 200 42.24 9.86 -7.36
C ILE A 200 43.59 9.92 -8.12
N GLY A 201 44.36 8.83 -8.19
CA GLY A 201 45.60 8.76 -8.99
C GLY A 201 45.32 8.40 -10.45
N HIS A 202 45.99 9.07 -11.39
CA HIS A 202 45.95 8.86 -12.84
C HIS A 202 46.48 7.48 -13.30
N ASN A 203 45.91 6.38 -12.79
CA ASN A 203 46.26 5.02 -13.20
C ASN A 203 45.10 4.37 -13.95
N GLU A 204 45.38 3.86 -15.15
CA GLU A 204 44.40 3.47 -16.17
C GLU A 204 43.48 2.29 -15.82
N LEU A 205 43.60 1.70 -14.62
CA LEU A 205 42.79 0.57 -14.15
C LEU A 205 41.85 0.87 -12.97
N GLY A 206 41.71 2.14 -12.55
CA GLY A 206 40.57 2.57 -11.71
C GLY A 206 39.19 2.39 -12.39
N HIS A 207 39.20 2.04 -13.68
CA HIS A 207 38.04 2.01 -14.59
C HIS A 207 37.09 0.80 -14.44
N VAL A 208 37.20 -0.01 -13.37
CA VAL A 208 36.29 -1.17 -13.15
C VAL A 208 35.55 -1.13 -11.82
N VAL A 209 35.88 -0.20 -10.92
CA VAL A 209 35.18 -0.06 -9.63
C VAL A 209 33.71 0.34 -9.83
N TRP A 210 33.43 1.21 -10.80
CA TRP A 210 32.06 1.59 -11.16
C TRP A 210 31.25 0.40 -11.68
N ILE A 211 31.88 -0.53 -12.42
CA ILE A 211 31.24 -1.77 -12.88
C ILE A 211 30.91 -2.65 -11.67
N ASN A 212 31.86 -2.85 -10.76
CA ASN A 212 31.64 -3.65 -9.54
C ASN A 212 30.49 -3.05 -8.70
N GLY A 213 30.46 -1.74 -8.51
CA GLY A 213 29.39 -1.05 -7.80
C GLY A 213 28.02 -1.19 -8.47
N ALA A 214 27.95 -0.97 -9.79
CA ALA A 214 26.72 -1.11 -10.57
C ALA A 214 26.20 -2.55 -10.56
N LEU A 215 27.09 -3.53 -10.70
CA LEU A 215 26.76 -4.95 -10.62
C LEU A 215 26.29 -5.33 -9.22
N ALA A 216 26.96 -4.88 -8.16
CA ALA A 216 26.58 -5.16 -6.79
C ALA A 216 25.20 -4.63 -6.45
N MET A 217 24.90 -3.37 -6.82
CA MET A 217 23.57 -2.80 -6.65
C MET A 217 22.52 -3.58 -7.46
N SER A 218 22.76 -3.80 -8.76
CA SER A 218 21.77 -4.39 -9.66
C SER A 218 21.47 -5.85 -9.33
N LEU A 219 22.50 -6.65 -9.05
CA LEU A 219 22.35 -8.05 -8.66
C LEU A 219 21.66 -8.17 -7.31
N SER A 220 21.98 -7.27 -6.37
CA SER A 220 21.30 -7.24 -5.09
C SER A 220 19.82 -6.86 -5.21
N LEU A 221 19.49 -5.88 -6.06
CA LEU A 221 18.11 -5.54 -6.37
C LEU A 221 17.35 -6.72 -6.98
N LEU A 222 17.95 -7.38 -7.98
CA LEU A 222 17.37 -8.55 -8.62
C LEU A 222 17.12 -9.67 -7.59
N LEU A 223 18.09 -9.98 -6.75
CA LEU A 223 17.94 -11.03 -5.73
C LEU A 223 16.87 -10.67 -4.71
N MET A 224 16.79 -9.40 -4.28
CA MET A 224 15.73 -8.93 -3.40
C MET A 224 14.34 -9.02 -4.05
N GLN A 225 14.22 -8.77 -5.37
CA GLN A 225 12.97 -8.96 -6.11
C GLN A 225 12.57 -10.43 -6.16
N VAL A 226 13.50 -11.33 -6.50
CA VAL A 226 13.26 -12.78 -6.56
C VAL A 226 12.85 -13.34 -5.20
N THR A 227 13.48 -12.89 -4.12
CA THR A 227 13.21 -13.37 -2.76
C THR A 227 12.01 -12.66 -2.09
N GLY A 228 11.45 -11.62 -2.73
CA GLY A 228 10.41 -10.79 -2.15
C GLY A 228 10.86 -10.10 -0.86
N THR A 229 12.12 -9.65 -0.80
CA THR A 229 12.69 -8.92 0.35
C THR A 229 13.22 -7.55 -0.04
N VAL A 230 12.56 -6.88 -1.01
CA VAL A 230 12.96 -5.56 -1.49
C VAL A 230 12.99 -4.56 -0.36
N HIS A 231 14.20 -4.08 -0.07
CA HIS A 231 14.49 -3.01 0.87
C HIS A 231 15.44 -2.04 0.18
N PRO A 232 14.94 -0.90 -0.33
CA PRO A 232 15.75 0.03 -1.12
C PRO A 232 17.10 0.42 -0.47
N PRO A 233 17.20 0.62 0.87
CA PRO A 233 18.47 0.86 1.51
C PRO A 233 19.49 -0.29 1.37
N GLY A 234 19.04 -1.54 1.25
CA GLY A 234 19.92 -2.68 0.96
C GLY A 234 20.74 -2.48 -0.31
N GLY A 235 20.16 -1.92 -1.38
CA GLY A 235 20.90 -1.62 -2.61
C GLY A 235 22.08 -0.67 -2.37
N ALA A 236 21.91 0.33 -1.51
CA ALA A 236 23.00 1.21 -1.09
C ALA A 236 24.06 0.46 -0.28
N THR A 237 23.65 -0.46 0.61
CA THR A 237 24.57 -1.33 1.36
C THR A 237 25.44 -2.18 0.44
N ALA A 238 24.86 -2.79 -0.61
CA ALA A 238 25.60 -3.58 -1.59
C ALA A 238 26.62 -2.71 -2.36
N LEU A 239 26.21 -1.50 -2.76
CA LEU A 239 27.07 -0.54 -3.44
C LEU A 239 28.24 -0.09 -2.56
N ILE A 240 27.97 0.28 -1.30
CA ILE A 240 28.99 0.68 -0.32
C ILE A 240 29.98 -0.47 -0.09
N ALA A 241 29.47 -1.70 0.08
CA ALA A 241 30.31 -2.89 0.27
C ALA A 241 31.25 -3.17 -0.92
N ALA A 242 30.88 -2.73 -2.12
CA ALA A 242 31.65 -2.97 -3.35
C ALA A 242 32.65 -1.85 -3.68
N VAL A 243 32.33 -0.60 -3.35
CA VAL A 243 33.08 0.58 -3.82
C VAL A 243 33.92 1.19 -2.70
N GLN A 244 33.46 1.15 -1.45
CA GLN A 244 34.06 1.95 -0.39
C GLN A 244 35.26 1.24 0.25
N PRO A 245 36.48 1.83 0.26
CA PRO A 245 37.68 1.19 0.81
C PRO A 245 37.52 0.70 2.25
N ALA A 246 36.90 1.51 3.12
CA ALA A 246 36.66 1.14 4.51
C ALA A 246 35.75 -0.11 4.65
N ALA A 247 34.70 -0.21 3.83
CA ALA A 247 33.80 -1.36 3.82
C ALA A 247 34.46 -2.60 3.21
N VAL A 248 35.28 -2.41 2.16
CA VAL A 248 36.04 -3.50 1.54
C VAL A 248 37.09 -4.09 2.49
N ASN A 249 37.75 -3.25 3.28
CA ASN A 249 38.72 -3.71 4.28
C ASN A 249 38.06 -4.55 5.37
N MET A 250 36.80 -4.25 5.74
CA MET A 250 36.03 -5.11 6.64
C MET A 250 35.73 -6.49 6.05
N SER A 251 35.58 -6.61 4.72
CA SER A 251 35.26 -7.88 4.04
C SER A 251 34.05 -8.57 4.72
N TRP A 252 34.13 -9.86 5.07
CA TRP A 252 33.03 -10.58 5.73
C TRP A 252 32.59 -10.01 7.08
N ARG A 253 33.45 -9.22 7.76
CA ARG A 253 33.07 -8.51 8.99
C ARG A 253 31.95 -7.50 8.76
N LEU A 254 31.84 -6.97 7.54
CA LEU A 254 30.76 -6.08 7.14
C LEU A 254 29.40 -6.75 7.24
N VAL A 255 29.30 -8.04 6.89
CA VAL A 255 28.03 -8.78 6.96
C VAL A 255 27.56 -8.87 8.41
N TYR A 256 28.46 -9.19 9.34
CA TYR A 256 28.13 -9.19 10.77
C TYR A 256 27.72 -7.80 11.27
N ALA A 257 28.43 -6.75 10.86
CA ALA A 257 28.09 -5.37 11.19
C ALA A 257 26.67 -4.99 10.72
N VAL A 258 26.31 -5.36 9.49
CA VAL A 258 24.98 -5.11 8.92
C VAL A 258 23.91 -5.93 9.64
N VAL A 259 24.13 -7.22 9.91
CA VAL A 259 23.19 -8.08 10.64
C VAL A 259 22.87 -7.50 12.03
N ILE A 260 23.90 -7.13 12.79
CA ILE A 260 23.73 -6.55 14.12
C ILE A 260 22.99 -5.22 14.04
N SER A 261 23.37 -4.34 13.11
CA SER A 261 22.74 -3.03 12.93
C SER A 261 21.26 -3.15 12.53
N SER A 262 20.93 -4.04 11.61
CA SER A 262 19.55 -4.32 11.20
C SER A 262 18.72 -4.89 12.34
N PHE A 263 19.30 -5.78 13.16
CA PHE A 263 18.62 -6.33 14.32
C PHE A 263 18.37 -5.28 15.40
N LEU A 264 19.37 -4.46 15.73
CA LEU A 264 19.24 -3.36 16.69
C LEU A 264 18.17 -2.36 16.27
N MET A 265 18.19 -1.94 14.99
CA MET A 265 17.18 -1.06 14.43
C MET A 265 15.79 -1.69 14.47
N LEU A 266 15.66 -2.98 14.16
CA LEU A 266 14.38 -3.69 14.24
C LEU A 266 13.84 -3.73 15.67
N VAL A 267 14.66 -4.12 16.65
CA VAL A 267 14.26 -4.19 18.06
C VAL A 267 13.78 -2.82 18.54
N TRP A 268 14.51 -1.75 18.20
CA TRP A 268 14.11 -0.40 18.56
C TRP A 268 12.83 0.05 17.83
N ALA A 269 12.68 -0.28 16.55
CA ALA A 269 11.46 0.00 15.78
C ALA A 269 10.24 -0.73 16.32
N LEU A 270 10.37 -1.98 16.75
CA LEU A 270 9.32 -2.71 17.45
C LEU A 270 8.93 -2.00 18.75
N PHE A 271 9.89 -1.45 19.49
CA PHE A 271 9.59 -0.70 20.70
C PHE A 271 8.89 0.62 20.40
N ILE A 272 9.57 1.58 19.77
CA ILE A 272 9.12 2.98 19.67
C ILE A 272 7.84 3.13 18.85
N ASN A 273 7.68 2.36 17.76
CA ASN A 273 6.51 2.48 16.90
C ASN A 273 5.24 1.88 17.52
N ASN A 274 5.39 1.03 18.54
CA ASN A 274 4.25 0.51 19.28
C ASN A 274 3.96 1.29 20.55
N VAL A 275 4.82 2.17 21.06
CA VAL A 275 4.53 2.96 22.29
C VAL A 275 3.25 3.80 22.13
N GLY A 276 3.11 4.48 20.99
CA GLY A 276 1.98 5.35 20.69
C GLY A 276 0.76 4.62 20.13
N ARG A 277 0.04 5.32 19.25
CA ARG A 277 -1.18 4.84 18.55
C ARG A 277 -0.89 4.12 17.23
N ARG A 278 0.34 4.29 16.71
CA ARG A 278 0.92 3.63 15.53
C ARG A 278 1.09 2.12 15.70
N ARG A 279 1.01 1.34 14.62
CA ARG A 279 1.19 -0.14 14.62
C ARG A 279 2.44 -0.53 13.86
N TYR A 280 3.30 -1.34 14.45
CA TYR A 280 4.41 -1.96 13.71
C TYR A 280 4.75 -3.34 14.31
N PRO A 281 5.05 -4.38 13.53
CA PRO A 281 4.84 -4.47 12.09
C PRO A 281 3.36 -4.67 11.75
N ALA A 282 3.00 -4.36 10.50
CA ALA A 282 1.71 -4.74 9.93
C ALA A 282 1.66 -6.26 9.68
N TYR A 283 2.76 -6.82 9.19
CA TYR A 283 2.94 -8.25 8.99
C TYR A 283 4.42 -8.64 9.09
N TRP A 284 4.67 -9.91 9.44
CA TRP A 284 6.04 -10.44 9.56
C TRP A 284 6.55 -11.07 8.27
N PHE A 285 5.73 -11.93 7.63
CA PHE A 285 6.16 -12.74 6.49
C PHE A 285 5.26 -12.63 5.25
N SER A 286 4.05 -12.08 5.38
CA SER A 286 2.98 -12.17 4.39
C SER A 286 2.88 -10.99 3.41
N GLY A 287 3.97 -10.25 3.20
CA GLY A 287 4.00 -9.15 2.24
C GLY A 287 4.57 -9.60 0.91
N GLU A 288 3.73 -10.01 -0.02
CA GLU A 288 4.10 -9.86 -1.42
C GLU A 288 4.10 -8.37 -1.75
N VAL A 289 5.29 -7.79 -1.93
CA VAL A 289 5.40 -6.47 -2.54
C VAL A 289 5.15 -6.67 -4.03
N ALA A 290 3.89 -6.61 -4.44
CA ALA A 290 3.53 -6.57 -5.85
C ALA A 290 4.01 -5.23 -6.44
N LEU A 291 5.28 -5.18 -6.87
CA LEU A 291 5.88 -4.01 -7.52
C LEU A 291 5.23 -3.74 -8.88
N VAL A 292 4.75 -4.80 -9.53
CA VAL A 292 3.93 -4.74 -10.74
C VAL A 292 2.69 -5.57 -10.48
N ARG A 293 1.53 -4.90 -10.39
CA ARG A 293 0.24 -5.59 -10.39
C ARG A 293 -0.13 -5.91 -11.82
N ASP A 294 -0.40 -7.19 -12.07
CA ASP A 294 -0.87 -7.64 -13.36
C ASP A 294 -2.25 -7.03 -13.65
N ARG A 295 -2.37 -6.25 -14.74
CA ARG A 295 -3.58 -5.47 -15.05
C ARG A 295 -4.78 -6.40 -15.23
N GLU A 296 -4.55 -7.59 -15.76
CA GLU A 296 -5.57 -8.61 -16.00
C GLU A 296 -6.22 -9.11 -14.71
N LYS A 297 -5.43 -9.33 -13.64
CA LYS A 297 -5.96 -9.76 -12.34
C LYS A 297 -6.75 -8.65 -11.66
N GLY A 298 -6.34 -7.40 -11.81
CA GLY A 298 -7.06 -6.24 -11.27
C GLY A 298 -8.40 -6.00 -11.97
N ALA A 299 -8.45 -6.17 -13.29
CA ALA A 299 -9.68 -6.07 -14.08
C ALA A 299 -10.67 -7.20 -13.74
N PHE A 300 -10.19 -8.44 -13.66
CA PHE A 300 -11.02 -9.59 -13.29
C PHE A 300 -11.60 -9.49 -11.88
N VAL A 301 -10.81 -9.04 -10.90
CA VAL A 301 -11.29 -8.82 -9.52
C VAL A 301 -12.33 -7.69 -9.49
N LYS A 302 -12.10 -6.59 -10.20
CA LYS A 302 -13.06 -5.48 -10.26
C LYS A 302 -14.38 -5.91 -10.91
N GLU A 303 -14.32 -6.60 -12.04
CA GLU A 303 -15.50 -7.12 -12.74
C GLU A 303 -16.29 -8.10 -11.86
N SER A 304 -15.60 -8.95 -11.09
CA SER A 304 -16.26 -9.87 -10.15
C SER A 304 -16.92 -9.16 -8.96
N LEU A 305 -16.35 -8.02 -8.51
CA LEU A 305 -16.92 -7.23 -7.43
C LEU A 305 -18.12 -6.42 -7.92
N ASP A 306 -18.01 -5.78 -9.08
CA ASP A 306 -19.09 -5.03 -9.71
C ASP A 306 -20.28 -5.96 -10.04
N ALA A 307 -20.02 -7.19 -10.50
CA ALA A 307 -21.06 -8.20 -10.73
C ALA A 307 -21.76 -8.64 -9.44
N ALA A 308 -21.01 -8.88 -8.37
CA ALA A 308 -21.57 -9.27 -7.07
C ALA A 308 -22.40 -8.13 -6.43
N GLU A 309 -22.00 -6.87 -6.64
CA GLU A 309 -22.73 -5.70 -6.14
C GLU A 309 -24.05 -5.50 -6.90
N MET A 310 -24.05 -5.70 -8.23
CA MET A 310 -25.29 -5.67 -9.03
C MET A 310 -26.27 -6.80 -8.63
N GLU A 311 -25.80 -8.02 -8.41
CA GLU A 311 -26.66 -9.12 -7.95
C GLU A 311 -27.28 -8.83 -6.57
N ALA A 312 -26.52 -8.19 -5.67
CA ALA A 312 -27.00 -7.81 -4.36
C ALA A 312 -28.05 -6.68 -4.42
N GLU A 313 -27.93 -5.74 -5.37
CA GLU A 313 -28.86 -4.63 -5.56
C GLU A 313 -30.17 -5.08 -6.24
N GLU A 314 -30.07 -5.97 -7.22
CA GLU A 314 -31.24 -6.60 -7.85
C GLU A 314 -32.03 -7.45 -6.84
N GLY A 315 -31.34 -8.18 -5.97
CA GLY A 315 -31.96 -8.92 -4.87
C GLY A 315 -32.73 -8.04 -3.89
N ARG A 316 -32.20 -6.85 -3.56
CA ARG A 316 -32.89 -5.88 -2.70
C ARG A 316 -34.12 -5.27 -3.37
N SER A 317 -34.01 -4.96 -4.66
CA SER A 317 -35.13 -4.40 -5.44
C SER A 317 -36.29 -5.38 -5.53
N ARG A 318 -36.00 -6.67 -5.80
CA ARG A 318 -37.03 -7.73 -5.82
C ARG A 318 -37.66 -7.97 -4.45
N ALA A 319 -36.88 -7.90 -3.37
CA ALA A 319 -37.41 -8.03 -2.02
C ALA A 319 -38.35 -6.86 -1.66
N MET A 320 -38.03 -5.65 -2.11
CA MET A 320 -38.88 -4.47 -1.94
C MET A 320 -40.18 -4.58 -2.75
N GLU A 321 -40.11 -5.03 -4.00
CA GLU A 321 -41.28 -5.25 -4.86
C GLU A 321 -42.21 -6.34 -4.29
N LEU A 322 -41.64 -7.45 -3.81
CA LEU A 322 -42.41 -8.49 -3.13
C LEU A 322 -43.04 -8.00 -1.82
N GLY A 323 -42.33 -7.17 -1.05
CA GLY A 323 -42.88 -6.55 0.15
C GLY A 323 -44.11 -5.69 -0.15
N LEU A 324 -44.03 -4.88 -1.21
CA LEU A 324 -45.13 -4.01 -1.64
C LEU A 324 -46.34 -4.80 -2.17
N LEU A 325 -46.10 -5.91 -2.88
CA LEU A 325 -47.16 -6.82 -3.33
C LEU A 325 -47.83 -7.56 -2.17
N VAL A 326 -47.07 -7.94 -1.13
CA VAL A 326 -47.65 -8.56 0.07
C VAL A 326 -48.55 -7.57 0.80
N GLU A 327 -48.13 -6.29 0.91
CA GLU A 327 -48.94 -5.23 1.51
C GLU A 327 -50.22 -4.96 0.71
N GLU A 328 -50.13 -4.90 -0.62
CA GLU A 328 -51.31 -4.73 -1.50
C GLU A 328 -52.29 -5.91 -1.42
N LEU A 329 -51.79 -7.14 -1.24
CA LEU A 329 -52.64 -8.32 -1.05
C LEU A 329 -53.34 -8.31 0.31
N ASP A 330 -52.67 -7.82 1.36
CA ASP A 330 -53.24 -7.70 2.71
C ASP A 330 -54.34 -6.63 2.74
N GLU A 331 -54.13 -5.48 2.08
CA GLU A 331 -55.16 -4.44 1.92
C GLU A 331 -56.40 -4.97 1.18
N ARG A 332 -56.21 -5.72 0.09
CA ARG A 332 -57.33 -6.32 -0.66
C ARG A 332 -58.08 -7.40 0.13
N ALA A 333 -57.38 -8.17 0.96
CA ALA A 333 -58.01 -9.16 1.83
C ALA A 333 -58.92 -8.46 2.84
N VAL A 334 -58.45 -7.38 3.48
CA VAL A 334 -59.24 -6.58 4.42
C VAL A 334 -60.44 -5.90 3.75
N GLU A 335 -60.29 -5.40 2.52
CA GLU A 335 -61.42 -4.85 1.75
C GLU A 335 -62.47 -5.93 1.43
N SER A 336 -62.04 -7.14 1.07
CA SER A 336 -62.96 -8.24 0.79
C SER A 336 -63.74 -8.70 2.02
N GLU A 337 -63.12 -8.75 3.19
CA GLU A 337 -63.80 -9.07 4.46
C GLU A 337 -64.84 -7.99 4.83
N ASN A 338 -64.52 -6.71 4.61
CA ASN A 338 -65.45 -5.61 4.86
C ASN A 338 -66.65 -5.60 3.90
N GLU A 339 -66.44 -5.95 2.62
CA GLU A 339 -67.54 -6.08 1.66
C GLU A 339 -68.46 -7.26 1.97
N GLU A 340 -67.91 -8.39 2.42
CA GLU A 340 -68.68 -9.57 2.78
C GLU A 340 -69.53 -9.31 4.04
N GLY A 341 -68.95 -8.67 5.06
CA GLY A 341 -69.70 -8.24 6.25
C GLY A 341 -70.85 -7.28 5.94
N ASN A 342 -70.64 -6.33 5.03
CA ASN A 342 -71.68 -5.36 4.65
C ASN A 342 -72.79 -5.98 3.76
N ARG A 343 -72.50 -7.07 3.03
CA ARG A 343 -73.52 -7.83 2.29
C ARG A 343 -74.39 -8.65 3.24
N ASP A 344 -73.81 -9.24 4.28
CA ASP A 344 -74.56 -9.99 5.29
C ASP A 344 -75.49 -9.07 6.11
N ASP A 345 -75.03 -7.88 6.46
CA ASP A 345 -75.85 -6.87 7.16
C ASP A 345 -77.03 -6.38 6.29
N ARG A 346 -76.81 -6.19 4.98
CA ARG A 346 -77.89 -5.84 4.04
C ARG A 346 -78.87 -6.99 3.80
N ALA A 347 -78.40 -8.24 3.75
CA ALA A 347 -79.26 -9.41 3.62
C ALA A 347 -80.16 -9.61 4.86
N GLN A 348 -79.67 -9.29 6.06
CA GLN A 348 -80.50 -9.29 7.28
C GLN A 348 -81.50 -8.13 7.31
N ALA A 349 -81.14 -6.95 6.80
CA ALA A 349 -82.06 -5.81 6.71
C ALA A 349 -83.23 -6.07 5.73
N ASP A 350 -82.96 -6.68 4.57
CA ASP A 350 -84.01 -6.98 3.56
C ASP A 350 -84.88 -8.19 3.96
N GLY A 351 -84.30 -9.18 4.65
CA GLY A 351 -85.05 -10.29 5.26
C GLY A 351 -86.00 -9.85 6.39
N GLY A 352 -85.72 -8.71 7.03
CA GLY A 352 -86.56 -8.10 8.05
C GLY A 352 -87.84 -7.45 7.51
N LEU A 353 -87.81 -6.90 6.29
CA LEU A 353 -88.95 -6.17 5.72
C LEU A 353 -90.09 -7.09 5.23
N ILE A 354 -89.81 -8.34 4.86
CA ILE A 354 -90.83 -9.28 4.36
C ILE A 354 -91.60 -9.97 5.51
N ARG A 355 -91.06 -9.99 6.74
CA ARG A 355 -91.71 -10.62 7.90
C ARG A 355 -92.67 -9.73 8.70
N GLY A 356 -92.84 -8.45 8.33
CA GLY A 356 -93.66 -7.50 9.08
C GLY A 356 -95.14 -7.38 8.72
N ARG A 357 -95.63 -8.05 7.65
CA ARG A 357 -97.01 -7.85 7.14
C ARG A 357 -97.95 -9.06 7.28
N LYS A 358 -97.80 -9.85 8.34
CA LYS A 358 -98.78 -10.86 8.76
C LYS A 358 -98.92 -10.92 10.30
N SER A 359 -99.47 -9.87 10.90
CA SER A 359 -100.21 -9.99 12.17
C SER A 359 -100.88 -8.66 12.52
N ASN A 360 -102.15 -8.49 12.15
CA ASN A 360 -103.18 -8.04 13.09
C ASN A 360 -104.57 -8.15 12.46
N LYS A 361 -105.45 -8.79 13.23
CA LYS A 361 -106.90 -8.71 13.15
C LYS A 361 -107.38 -7.36 13.66
#